data_AF-A0A820W5A7-F1
#
_entry.id   AF-A0A820W5A7-F1
#
_cell.length_a   1.000
_cell.length_b   1.000
_cell.length_c   1.000
_cell.angle_alpha   90.00
_cell.angle_beta   90.00
_cell.angle_gamma   90.00
#
_symmetry.space_group_name_H-M   'P 1'
#
loop_
_entity.id
_entity.type
_entity.pdbx_description
1 polymer ?
#
loop_
_entity_poly.entity_id
_entity_poly.type
_entity_poly.pdbx_seq_one_letter_code
_entity_poly.pdbx_strand_id
1 'polypeptide(L)'
;MTSNSESQGEWYTTDCGRTQFTLPVRYQNLVHIGYGASGTVIRATDTETGKYVAIKKIFHPFRSQMHAKQTYQRLKQLMYLNHPDAQVVQLYNVFTPEKNIDDFQTLYFVLNYVDYDLSRVIKRNVPFTEDQIKYIIYSLLRGLKFIHSAGIFHHELNPSDIGMDKNSNIA
;
A
#
# COMPACT_ATOMS: atom_id res chain seq x y z
N MET A 1 28.53 -19.45 15.40
CA MET A 1 28.62 -18.20 14.59
C MET A 1 28.17 -18.54 13.18
N THR A 2 26.87 -18.44 12.92
CA THR A 2 26.31 -18.67 11.58
C THR A 2 26.05 -17.31 10.96
N SER A 3 26.96 -16.90 10.09
CA SER A 3 26.81 -15.76 9.19
C SER A 3 25.69 -16.07 8.20
N ASN A 4 24.50 -15.49 8.41
CA ASN A 4 23.49 -15.42 7.36
C ASN A 4 24.01 -14.48 6.28
N SER A 5 24.24 -15.03 5.10
CA SER A 5 24.52 -14.29 3.87
C SER A 5 23.31 -13.42 3.53
N GLU A 6 23.40 -12.12 3.78
CA GLU A 6 22.48 -11.13 3.21
C GLU A 6 22.64 -11.16 1.69
N SER A 7 21.68 -11.75 1.00
CA SER A 7 21.51 -11.58 -0.43
C SER A 7 21.21 -10.09 -0.68
N GLN A 8 22.25 -9.28 -0.90
CA GLN A 8 22.10 -7.91 -1.39
C GLN A 8 21.48 -8.00 -2.79
N GLY A 9 20.16 -7.88 -2.85
CA GLY A 9 19.41 -7.95 -4.08
C GLY A 9 19.89 -6.86 -5.05
N GLU A 10 20.09 -7.23 -6.31
CA GLU A 10 20.36 -6.26 -7.36
C GLU A 10 19.21 -5.25 -7.44
N TRP A 11 19.54 -3.99 -7.73
CA TRP A 11 18.58 -2.90 -7.87
C TRP A 11 18.56 -2.45 -9.33
N TYR A 12 17.41 -1.96 -9.77
CA TYR A 12 17.28 -1.34 -11.09
C TYR A 12 16.47 -0.05 -10.98
N THR A 13 16.76 0.88 -11.88
CA THR A 13 16.08 2.17 -11.97
C THR A 13 15.30 2.25 -13.27
N THR A 14 14.02 2.61 -13.19
CA THR A 14 13.15 2.81 -14.37
C THR A 14 12.12 3.89 -14.11
N ASP A 15 11.67 4.54 -15.18
CA ASP A 15 10.52 5.42 -15.12
C ASP A 15 9.22 4.61 -15.19
N CYS A 16 8.23 4.99 -14.38
CA CYS A 16 6.88 4.47 -14.45
C CYS A 16 5.88 5.62 -14.26
N GLY A 17 5.15 5.96 -15.32
CA GLY A 17 4.40 7.21 -15.38
C GLY A 17 5.35 8.41 -15.43
N ARG A 18 5.18 9.37 -14.53
CA ARG A 18 6.02 10.59 -14.42
C ARG A 18 7.00 10.53 -13.25
N THR A 19 7.26 9.34 -12.71
CA THR A 19 8.09 9.15 -11.53
C THR A 19 9.13 8.08 -11.80
N GLN A 20 10.38 8.37 -11.44
CA GLN A 20 11.47 7.40 -11.47
C GLN A 20 11.43 6.51 -10.21
N PHE A 21 11.60 5.21 -10.39
CA PHE A 21 11.63 4.21 -9.32
C PHE A 21 12.95 3.48 -9.32
N THR A 22 13.54 3.30 -8.13
CA THR A 22 14.71 2.44 -7.89
C THR A 22 14.23 1.29 -7.01
N LEU A 23 14.13 0.08 -7.58
CA LEU A 23 13.50 -1.07 -6.93
C LEU A 23 14.44 -2.28 -6.92
N PRO A 24 14.30 -3.19 -5.94
CA PRO A 24 14.91 -4.51 -6.03
C PRO A 24 14.43 -5.25 -7.28
N VAL A 25 15.31 -6.02 -7.93
CA VAL A 25 14.98 -6.86 -9.10
C VAL A 25 13.84 -7.86 -8.87
N ARG A 26 13.50 -8.12 -7.60
CA ARG A 26 12.33 -8.90 -7.19
C ARG A 26 11.02 -8.37 -7.77
N TYR A 27 10.86 -7.05 -7.86
CA TYR A 27 9.60 -6.43 -8.31
C TYR A 27 9.70 -6.08 -9.78
N GLN A 28 8.84 -6.65 -10.63
CA GLN A 28 8.92 -6.53 -12.08
C GLN A 28 7.58 -6.13 -12.70
N ASN A 29 7.53 -5.90 -14.02
CA ASN A 29 6.30 -5.59 -14.78
C ASN A 29 5.50 -4.42 -14.20
N LEU A 30 6.17 -3.28 -14.03
CA LEU A 30 5.61 -2.12 -13.37
C LEU A 30 4.46 -1.50 -14.20
N VAL A 31 3.34 -1.22 -13.54
CA VAL A 31 2.22 -0.49 -14.13
C VAL A 31 1.83 0.65 -13.20
N HIS A 32 1.81 1.87 -13.73
CA HIS A 32 1.35 3.03 -12.97
C HIS A 32 -0.14 2.91 -12.64
N ILE A 33 -0.52 3.04 -11.36
CA ILE A 33 -1.92 2.93 -10.92
C ILE A 33 -2.51 4.22 -10.34
N GLY A 34 -1.68 5.15 -9.85
CA GLY A 34 -2.17 6.45 -9.41
C GLY A 34 -1.13 7.38 -8.79
N TYR A 35 -1.44 8.68 -8.82
CA TYR A 35 -0.75 9.71 -8.05
C TYR A 35 -1.61 10.07 -6.84
N GLY A 36 -1.02 10.03 -5.65
CA GLY A 36 -1.64 10.52 -4.42
C GLY A 36 -0.87 11.69 -3.84
N ALA A 37 -1.50 12.42 -2.91
CA ALA A 37 -0.88 13.56 -2.22
C ALA A 37 0.43 13.18 -1.49
N SER A 38 0.54 11.93 -1.05
CA SER A 38 1.69 11.41 -0.29
C SER A 38 2.66 10.56 -1.11
N GLY A 39 2.43 10.36 -2.42
CA GLY A 39 3.29 9.50 -3.23
C GLY A 39 2.68 8.99 -4.53
N THR A 40 3.51 8.40 -5.37
CA THR A 40 3.09 7.67 -6.57
C THR A 40 2.93 6.19 -6.23
N VAL A 41 1.85 5.56 -6.71
CA VAL A 41 1.59 4.13 -6.53
C VAL A 41 1.68 3.43 -7.88
N ILE A 42 2.41 2.32 -7.89
CA ILE A 42 2.52 1.40 -9.02
C ILE A 42 2.05 0.01 -8.59
N ARG A 43 1.55 -0.77 -9.54
CA ARG A 43 1.43 -2.22 -9.42
C ARG A 43 2.73 -2.85 -9.92
N ALA A 44 3.26 -3.83 -9.19
CA ALA A 44 4.36 -4.67 -9.63
C ALA A 44 4.00 -6.16 -9.48
N THR A 45 4.69 -7.01 -10.20
CA THR A 45 4.70 -8.46 -9.97
C THR A 45 5.85 -8.78 -9.02
N ASP A 46 5.55 -9.38 -7.88
CA ASP A 46 6.55 -9.94 -6.99
C ASP A 46 7.00 -11.29 -7.55
N THR A 47 8.23 -11.37 -8.05
CA THR A 47 8.76 -12.57 -8.71
C THR A 47 8.99 -13.75 -7.77
N GLU A 48 9.11 -13.52 -6.46
CA GLU A 48 9.24 -14.60 -5.48
C GLU A 48 7.89 -15.29 -5.20
N THR A 49 6.80 -14.51 -5.17
CA THR A 49 5.47 -15.03 -4.82
C THR A 49 4.55 -15.23 -6.04
N GLY A 50 4.91 -14.66 -7.19
CA GLY A 50 4.08 -14.62 -8.39
C GLY A 50 2.85 -13.71 -8.28
N LYS A 51 2.68 -12.99 -7.16
CA LYS A 51 1.48 -12.16 -6.89
C LYS A 51 1.70 -10.70 -7.30
N TYR A 52 0.59 -10.02 -7.56
CA TYR A 52 0.62 -8.56 -7.69
C TYR A 52 0.76 -7.90 -6.32
N VAL A 53 1.57 -6.84 -6.27
CA VAL A 53 1.73 -5.96 -5.10
C VAL A 53 1.56 -4.51 -5.52
N ALA A 54 1.10 -3.68 -4.59
CA ALA A 54 1.08 -2.23 -4.77
C ALA A 54 2.35 -1.65 -4.11
N ILE A 55 3.18 -0.94 -4.88
CA ILE A 55 4.37 -0.26 -4.36
C ILE A 55 4.12 1.24 -4.38
N LYS A 56 4.17 1.86 -3.20
CA LYS A 56 4.00 3.30 -3.03
C LYS A 56 5.35 3.96 -2.74
N LYS A 57 5.81 4.82 -3.65
CA LYS A 57 6.96 5.72 -3.41
C LYS A 57 6.48 6.94 -2.63
N ILE A 58 7.00 7.14 -1.43
CA ILE A 58 6.63 8.28 -0.58
C ILE A 58 7.30 9.56 -1.09
N PHE A 59 6.52 10.64 -1.24
CA PHE A 59 7.07 11.93 -1.66
C PHE A 59 7.73 12.66 -0.51
N HIS A 60 9.02 12.96 -0.67
CA HIS A 60 9.82 13.79 0.21
C HIS A 60 9.53 13.57 1.72
N PRO A 61 9.63 12.32 2.21
CA PRO A 61 9.26 11.97 3.59
C PRO A 61 9.99 12.81 4.64
N PHE A 62 11.18 13.32 4.33
CA PHE A 62 12.03 14.07 5.27
C PHE A 62 12.13 15.57 4.96
N ARG A 63 11.28 16.14 4.10
CA ARG A 63 11.36 17.59 3.75
C ARG A 63 11.18 18.52 4.94
N SER A 64 10.46 18.07 5.97
CA SER A 64 10.34 18.77 7.25
C SER A 64 9.98 17.79 8.36
N GLN A 65 10.17 18.23 9.61
CA GLN A 65 9.84 17.43 10.80
C GLN A 65 8.38 16.95 10.80
N MET A 66 7.45 17.76 10.29
CA MET A 66 6.03 17.38 10.17
C MET A 66 5.84 16.19 9.22
N HIS A 67 6.45 16.23 8.03
CA HIS A 67 6.34 15.17 7.03
C HIS A 67 7.01 13.87 7.51
N ALA A 68 8.16 14.00 8.18
CA ALA A 68 8.87 12.86 8.76
C ALA A 68 8.00 12.18 9.82
N LYS A 69 7.41 12.98 10.73
CA LYS A 69 6.51 12.49 11.77
C LYS A 69 5.28 11.81 11.17
N GLN A 70 4.64 12.41 10.17
CA GLN A 70 3.47 11.83 9.49
C GLN A 70 3.81 10.50 8.81
N THR A 71 4.92 10.44 8.08
CA THR A 71 5.38 9.22 7.42
C THR A 71 5.66 8.11 8.43
N TYR A 72 6.35 8.43 9.52
CA TYR A 72 6.65 7.50 10.60
C TYR A 72 5.38 6.99 11.31
N GLN A 73 4.46 7.89 11.66
CA GLN A 73 3.19 7.51 12.27
C GLN A 73 2.38 6.59 11.35
N ARG A 74 2.35 6.89 10.05
CA ARG A 74 1.65 6.05 9.08
C ARG A 74 2.27 4.67 8.97
N LEU A 75 3.61 4.57 8.90
CA LEU A 75 4.31 3.30 8.92
C LEU A 75 4.00 2.50 10.19
N LYS A 76 4.08 3.14 11.35
CA LYS A 76 3.78 2.49 12.64
C LYS A 76 2.35 1.95 12.69
N GLN A 77 1.37 2.69 12.20
CA GLN A 77 -0.02 2.23 12.11
C GLN A 77 -0.16 1.02 11.17
N LEU A 78 0.46 1.07 9.98
CA LEU A 78 0.44 -0.03 9.03
C LEU A 78 1.05 -1.30 9.63
N MET A 79 2.17 -1.18 10.34
CA MET A 79 2.80 -2.30 11.04
C MET A 79 1.91 -2.86 12.16
N TYR A 80 1.27 -1.99 12.94
CA TYR A 80 0.43 -2.40 14.07
C TYR A 80 -0.89 -3.07 13.64
N LEU A 81 -1.45 -2.64 12.51
CA LEU A 81 -2.70 -3.17 11.96
C LEU A 81 -2.49 -4.33 10.97
N ASN A 82 -1.24 -4.81 10.79
CA ASN A 82 -0.91 -5.80 9.77
C ASN A 82 -1.37 -7.21 10.16
N HIS A 83 -2.63 -7.53 9.89
CA HIS A 83 -3.21 -8.83 10.21
C HIS A 83 -3.90 -9.46 8.98
N PRO A 84 -3.60 -10.73 8.62
CA PRO A 84 -4.14 -11.39 7.43
C PRO A 84 -5.67 -11.38 7.33
N ASP A 85 -6.35 -11.60 8.46
CA ASP A 85 -7.83 -11.70 8.52
C ASP A 85 -8.54 -10.36 8.75
N ALA A 86 -7.77 -9.28 8.92
CA ALA A 86 -8.34 -7.95 9.11
C ALA A 86 -8.69 -7.33 7.76
N GLN A 87 -9.83 -6.63 7.70
CA GLN A 87 -10.29 -5.90 6.51
C GLN A 87 -9.56 -4.56 6.38
N VAL A 88 -8.23 -4.61 6.36
CA VAL A 88 -7.34 -3.46 6.30
C VAL A 88 -6.15 -3.75 5.39
N VAL A 89 -5.60 -2.71 4.78
CA VAL A 89 -4.41 -2.83 3.93
C VAL A 89 -3.25 -3.47 4.71
N GLN A 90 -2.56 -4.40 4.06
CA GLN A 90 -1.44 -5.15 4.61
C GLN A 90 -0.13 -4.56 4.12
N LEU A 91 0.84 -4.50 5.02
CA LEU A 91 2.20 -4.07 4.74
C LEU A 91 3.07 -5.31 4.57
N TYR A 92 3.53 -5.56 3.35
CA TYR A 92 4.41 -6.70 3.04
C TYR A 92 5.88 -6.37 3.21
N ASN A 93 6.30 -5.16 2.84
CA ASN A 93 7.69 -4.75 2.97
C ASN A 93 7.84 -3.23 2.99
N VAL A 94 8.97 -2.76 3.51
CA VAL A 94 9.41 -1.36 3.46
C VAL A 94 10.88 -1.34 3.11
N PHE A 95 11.27 -0.53 2.13
CA PHE A 95 12.68 -0.43 1.74
C PHE A 95 13.06 0.97 1.25
N THR A 96 14.36 1.20 1.23
CA THR A 96 15.04 2.32 0.59
C THR A 96 16.19 1.77 -0.26
N PRO A 97 16.48 2.36 -1.44
CA PRO A 97 17.67 2.05 -2.22
C PRO A 97 18.95 2.63 -1.62
N GLU A 98 18.83 3.61 -0.72
CA GLU A 98 19.98 4.32 -0.13
C GLU A 98 20.61 3.49 1.00
N LYS A 99 21.94 3.36 0.98
CA LYS A 99 22.68 2.49 1.93
C LYS A 99 23.08 3.20 3.21
N ASN A 100 23.22 4.52 3.17
CA ASN A 100 23.68 5.34 4.28
C ASN A 100 22.56 6.24 4.80
N ILE A 101 22.62 6.58 6.08
CA ILE A 101 21.66 7.48 6.71
C ILE A 101 21.70 8.89 6.13
N ASP A 102 22.87 9.37 5.73
CA ASP A 102 23.04 10.73 5.19
C ASP A 102 22.37 10.89 3.81
N ASP A 103 22.25 9.79 3.06
CA ASP A 103 21.62 9.75 1.73
C ASP A 103 20.13 9.39 1.79
N PHE A 104 19.62 9.03 2.97
CA PHE A 104 18.27 8.47 3.13
C PHE A 104 17.18 9.51 2.82
N GLN A 105 16.62 9.43 1.62
CA GLN A 105 15.64 10.39 1.11
C GLN A 105 14.38 9.73 0.56
N THR A 106 14.45 8.44 0.23
CA THR A 106 13.38 7.72 -0.44
C THR A 106 12.86 6.57 0.41
N LEU A 107 11.54 6.45 0.51
CA LEU A 107 10.88 5.30 1.12
C LEU A 107 9.87 4.68 0.16
N TYR A 108 9.87 3.35 0.12
CA TYR A 108 8.91 2.55 -0.62
C TYR A 108 8.14 1.65 0.34
N PHE A 109 6.81 1.67 0.24
CA PHE A 109 5.94 0.73 0.95
C PHE A 109 5.39 -0.29 -0.05
N VAL A 110 5.56 -1.58 0.26
CA VAL A 110 4.99 -2.69 -0.51
C VAL A 110 3.74 -3.17 0.24
N LEU A 111 2.61 -3.08 -0.42
CA LEU A 111 1.29 -3.34 0.13
C LEU A 111 0.58 -4.44 -0.66
N ASN A 112 -0.45 -5.04 -0.08
CA ASN A 112 -1.36 -5.89 -0.85
C ASN A 112 -1.98 -5.11 -2.01
N TYR A 113 -2.06 -5.75 -3.17
CA TYR A 113 -2.72 -5.17 -4.34
C TYR A 113 -4.21 -5.49 -4.32
N VAL A 114 -5.03 -4.50 -4.69
CA VAL A 114 -6.47 -4.63 -4.92
C VAL A 114 -6.79 -4.17 -6.34
N ASP A 115 -7.80 -4.78 -6.97
CA ASP A 115 -8.10 -4.54 -8.38
C ASP A 115 -8.74 -3.17 -8.63
N TYR A 116 -9.66 -2.78 -7.74
CA TYR A 116 -10.40 -1.54 -7.84
C TYR A 116 -10.54 -0.86 -6.49
N ASP A 117 -10.79 0.43 -6.49
CA ASP A 117 -11.32 1.14 -5.33
C ASP A 117 -12.85 1.27 -5.46
N LEU A 118 -13.58 1.36 -4.34
CA LEU A 118 -15.04 1.46 -4.34
C LEU A 118 -15.53 2.69 -5.13
N SER A 119 -14.75 3.77 -5.18
CA SER A 119 -15.08 4.96 -5.98
C SER A 119 -15.20 4.65 -7.48
N ARG A 120 -14.33 3.77 -8.01
CA ARG A 120 -14.41 3.31 -9.41
C ARG A 120 -15.65 2.47 -9.66
N VAL A 121 -16.05 1.64 -8.71
CA VAL A 121 -17.24 0.78 -8.84
C VAL A 121 -18.50 1.64 -8.86
N ILE A 122 -18.61 2.60 -7.94
CA ILE A 122 -19.73 3.56 -7.90
C ILE A 122 -19.84 4.34 -9.23
N LYS A 123 -18.71 4.78 -9.79
CA LYS A 123 -18.68 5.53 -11.07
C LYS A 123 -19.13 4.73 -12.29
N ARG A 124 -19.13 3.39 -12.24
CA ARG A 124 -19.63 2.55 -13.36
C ARG A 124 -21.14 2.63 -13.53
N ASN A 125 -21.86 3.23 -12.57
CA ASN A 125 -23.30 3.41 -12.58
C ASN A 125 -24.09 2.09 -12.76
N VAL A 126 -23.50 0.99 -12.30
CA VAL A 126 -24.16 -0.31 -12.18
C VAL A 126 -24.78 -0.39 -10.79
N PRO A 127 -26.09 -0.62 -10.66
CA PRO A 127 -26.73 -0.74 -9.35
C PRO A 127 -26.15 -1.92 -8.56
N PHE A 128 -25.90 -1.70 -7.28
CA PHE A 128 -25.57 -2.79 -6.36
C PHE A 128 -26.82 -3.57 -5.99
N THR A 129 -26.70 -4.88 -5.85
CA THR A 129 -27.75 -5.69 -5.23
C THR A 129 -27.78 -5.47 -3.72
N GLU A 130 -28.90 -5.79 -3.07
CA GLU A 130 -29.02 -5.68 -1.61
C GLU A 130 -27.96 -6.50 -0.88
N ASP A 131 -27.65 -7.70 -1.37
CA ASP A 131 -26.62 -8.57 -0.79
C ASP A 131 -25.21 -7.99 -0.93
N GLN A 132 -24.91 -7.35 -2.08
CA GLN A 132 -23.65 -6.64 -2.26
C GLN A 132 -23.51 -5.48 -1.28
N ILE A 133 -24.58 -4.70 -1.10
CA ILE A 133 -24.59 -3.58 -0.14
C ILE A 133 -24.37 -4.11 1.28
N LYS A 134 -25.10 -5.15 1.70
CA LYS A 134 -24.93 -5.79 3.02
C LYS A 134 -23.49 -6.25 3.23
N TYR A 135 -22.90 -6.91 2.23
CA TYR A 135 -21.53 -7.40 2.31
C TYR A 135 -20.49 -6.27 2.44
N ILE A 136 -20.62 -5.21 1.62
CA ILE A 136 -19.74 -4.03 1.67
C ILE A 136 -19.84 -3.38 3.06
N ILE A 137 -21.05 -3.10 3.54
CA ILE A 137 -21.25 -2.48 4.86
C ILE A 137 -20.68 -3.37 5.98
N TYR A 138 -20.98 -4.67 5.95
CA TYR A 138 -20.46 -5.61 6.95
C TYR A 138 -18.93 -5.63 7.00
N SER A 139 -18.29 -5.66 5.84
CA SER A 139 -16.83 -5.69 5.72
C SER A 139 -16.21 -4.36 6.19
N LEU A 140 -16.83 -3.22 5.88
CA LEU A 140 -16.42 -1.92 6.41
C LEU A 140 -16.50 -1.87 7.93
N LEU A 141 -17.62 -2.32 8.51
CA LEU A 141 -17.81 -2.34 9.95
C LEU A 141 -16.82 -3.27 10.65
N ARG A 142 -16.46 -4.41 10.04
CA ARG A 142 -15.38 -5.29 10.53
C ARG A 142 -14.03 -4.59 10.54
N GLY A 143 -13.67 -3.92 9.44
CA GLY A 143 -12.42 -3.15 9.34
C GLY A 143 -12.36 -2.04 10.38
N LEU A 144 -13.43 -1.26 10.52
CA LEU A 144 -13.53 -0.20 11.53
C LEU A 144 -13.46 -0.75 12.95
N LYS A 145 -14.17 -1.86 13.25
CA LYS A 145 -14.08 -2.52 14.56
C LYS A 145 -12.62 -2.90 14.88
N PHE A 146 -11.90 -3.45 13.92
CA PHE A 146 -10.49 -3.81 14.09
C PHE A 146 -9.62 -2.58 14.37
N ILE A 147 -9.71 -1.54 13.54
CA ILE A 147 -8.93 -0.30 13.70
C ILE A 147 -9.26 0.40 15.02
N HIS A 148 -10.53 0.45 15.41
CA HIS A 148 -10.97 1.07 16.66
C HIS A 148 -10.53 0.26 17.89
N SER A 149 -10.48 -1.08 17.81
CA SER A 149 -9.94 -1.91 18.89
C SER A 149 -8.45 -1.63 19.16
N ALA A 150 -7.74 -1.11 18.16
CA ALA A 150 -6.36 -0.64 18.23
C ALA A 150 -6.22 0.81 18.74
N GLY A 151 -7.33 1.48 19.08
CA GLY A 151 -7.34 2.89 19.51
C GLY A 151 -7.04 3.88 18.40
N ILE A 152 -7.11 3.45 17.13
CA ILE A 152 -6.87 4.28 15.96
C ILE A 152 -8.22 4.73 15.40
N PHE A 153 -8.32 5.99 14.98
CA PHE A 153 -9.49 6.52 14.29
C PHE A 153 -9.08 6.90 12.85
N HIS A 154 -9.89 6.50 11.87
CA HIS A 154 -9.59 6.80 10.46
C HIS A 154 -9.74 8.30 10.13
N HIS A 155 -10.64 9.00 10.83
CA HIS A 155 -11.01 10.41 10.70
C HIS A 155 -11.64 10.83 9.36
N GLU A 156 -11.20 10.28 8.22
CA GLU A 156 -11.74 10.64 6.90
C GLU A 156 -11.81 9.41 5.99
N LEU A 157 -12.81 8.55 6.18
CA LEU A 157 -13.01 7.40 5.30
C LEU A 157 -13.83 7.82 4.09
N ASN A 158 -13.29 7.60 2.89
CA ASN A 158 -13.98 7.87 1.64
C ASN A 158 -13.94 6.64 0.70
N PRO A 159 -14.77 6.60 -0.36
CA PRO A 159 -14.83 5.43 -1.26
C PRO A 159 -13.51 5.09 -1.97
N SER A 160 -12.56 6.01 -2.07
CA SER A 160 -11.25 5.72 -2.69
C SER A 160 -10.28 5.02 -1.73
N ASP A 161 -10.57 5.00 -0.43
CA ASP A 161 -9.78 4.30 0.60
C ASP A 161 -10.15 2.81 0.71
N ILE A 162 -11.26 2.40 0.07
CA ILE A 162 -11.81 1.06 0.18
C ILE A 162 -11.38 0.25 -1.04
N GLY A 163 -10.44 -0.67 -0.83
CA GLY A 163 -9.97 -1.62 -1.84
C GLY A 163 -10.99 -2.74 -2.08
N MET A 164 -11.16 -3.11 -3.35
CA MET A 164 -12.06 -4.17 -3.80
C MET A 164 -11.33 -5.15 -4.71
N ASP A 165 -11.63 -6.44 -4.54
CA ASP A 165 -11.18 -7.51 -5.43
C ASP A 165 -12.02 -7.58 -6.72
N LYS A 166 -11.67 -8.49 -7.63
CA LYS A 166 -12.43 -8.74 -8.88
C LYS A 166 -13.87 -9.21 -8.67
N ASN A 167 -14.18 -9.76 -7.50
CA ASN A 167 -15.49 -10.30 -7.16
C ASN A 167 -16.38 -9.25 -6.48
N SER A 168 -15.95 -8.00 -6.42
CA SER A 168 -16.63 -6.90 -5.71
C SER A 168 -16.68 -7.10 -4.19
N ASN A 169 -15.76 -7.86 -3.61
CA ASN A 169 -15.58 -7.94 -2.18
C ASN A 169 -14.57 -6.88 -1.72
N ILE A 170 -14.74 -6.37 -0.50
CA ILE A 170 -13.69 -5.56 0.12
C ILE A 170 -12.49 -6.48 0.39
N ALA A 171 -11.29 -6.00 0.08
CA ALA A 171 -10.02 -6.70 0.25
C ALA A 171 -9.08 -5.95 1.20
#